data_AF-A0A542VUC3-F1
#
_entry.id   AF-A0A542VUC3-F1
#
_cell.length_a   1.000
_cell.length_b   1.000
_cell.length_c   1.000
_cell.angle_alpha   90.00
_cell.angle_beta   90.00
_cell.angle_gamma   90.00
#
_symmetry.space_group_name_H-M   'P 1'
#
loop_
_entity.id
_entity.type
_entity.pdbx_description
1 polymer ?
#
loop_
_entity_poly.entity_id
_entity_poly.type
_entity_poly.pdbx_seq_one_letter_code
_entity_poly.pdbx_strand_id
1 'polypeptide(L)'
;MSSIHATEELTEKLQSIIRLEEEKARLDDQIAEAYRDLKGQKYDIKKAKLAVSRSRKGHPENSIRILINQIVNDRAMSRKLVP
;
A
#
# COMPACT_ATOMS: atom_id res chain seq x y z
N MET A 1 12.73 33.28 26.13
CA MET A 1 11.52 32.47 25.90
C MET A 1 11.28 31.64 27.15
N SER A 2 10.05 31.62 27.67
CA SER A 2 9.69 30.91 28.90
C SER A 2 9.74 29.39 28.69
N SER A 3 10.23 28.64 29.69
CA SER A 3 10.23 27.16 29.69
C SER A 3 8.84 26.56 29.47
N ILE A 4 7.77 27.29 29.76
CA ILE A 4 6.38 26.84 29.58
C ILE A 4 6.02 26.78 28.09
N HIS A 5 6.40 27.80 27.31
CA HIS A 5 6.12 27.84 25.87
C HIS A 5 6.89 26.74 25.10
N ALA A 6 8.10 26.41 25.55
CA ALA A 6 8.87 25.31 24.97
C ALA A 6 8.22 23.93 25.22
N THR A 7 7.59 23.75 26.38
CA THR A 7 6.85 22.52 26.71
C THR A 7 5.56 22.40 25.89
N GLU A 8 4.84 23.50 25.67
CA GLU A 8 3.62 23.53 24.85
C GLU A 8 3.91 23.18 23.38
N GLU A 9 4.92 23.82 22.76
CA GLU A 9 5.30 23.54 21.37
C GLU A 9 5.73 22.07 21.17
N LEU A 10 6.52 21.53 22.10
CA LEU A 10 6.92 20.13 22.04
C LEU A 10 5.71 19.19 22.19
N THR A 11 4.79 19.51 23.10
CA THR A 11 3.57 18.71 23.32
C THR A 11 2.71 18.66 22.06
N GLU A 12 2.48 19.80 21.40
CA GLU A 12 1.71 19.87 20.16
C GLU A 12 2.35 19.06 19.03
N LYS A 13 3.68 19.17 18.87
CA LYS A 13 4.43 18.38 17.86
C LYS A 13 4.32 16.89 18.13
N LEU A 14 4.48 16.45 19.38
CA LEU A 14 4.37 15.04 19.74
C LEU A 14 2.95 14.51 19.51
N GLN A 15 1.92 15.27 19.87
CA GLN A 15 0.53 14.91 19.59
C GLN A 15 0.24 14.84 18.08
N SER A 16 0.87 15.69 17.26
CA SER A 16 0.79 15.58 15.81
C SER A 16 1.44 14.29 15.29
N ILE A 17 2.64 13.96 15.77
CA ILE A 17 3.36 12.74 15.39
C ILE A 17 2.56 11.48 15.78
N ILE A 18 2.01 11.45 17.00
CA ILE A 18 1.18 10.31 17.46
C ILE A 18 0.01 10.08 16.51
N ARG A 19 -0.75 11.14 16.16
CA ARG A 19 -1.87 11.04 15.22
C ARG A 19 -1.43 10.56 13.83
N LEU A 20 -0.26 10.98 13.36
CA LEU A 20 0.28 10.55 12.07
C LEU A 20 0.70 9.06 12.06
N GLU A 21 1.30 8.57 13.14
CA GLU A 21 1.64 7.14 13.26
C GLU A 21 0.39 6.26 13.39
N GLU A 22 -0.64 6.72 14.11
CA GLU A 22 -1.95 6.04 14.16
C GLU A 22 -2.60 5.94 12.78
N GLU A 23 -2.57 7.03 12.00
CA GLU A 23 -3.14 7.04 10.65
C GLU A 23 -2.33 6.15 9.70
N LYS A 24 -1.00 6.17 9.80
CA LYS A 24 -0.13 5.27 9.04
C LYS A 24 -0.44 3.81 9.35
N ALA A 25 -0.64 3.44 10.62
CA ALA A 25 -1.03 2.08 10.99
C ALA A 25 -2.37 1.67 10.38
N ARG A 26 -3.38 2.56 10.39
CA ARG A 26 -4.67 2.31 9.72
C ARG A 26 -4.53 2.13 8.21
N LEU A 27 -3.70 2.94 7.56
CA LEU A 27 -3.43 2.82 6.13
C LEU A 27 -2.71 1.51 5.80
N ASP A 28 -1.74 1.09 6.63
CA ASP A 28 -1.06 -0.19 6.47
C ASP A 28 -2.04 -1.36 6.58
N ASP A 29 -3.00 -1.31 7.51
CA ASP A 29 -4.07 -2.31 7.65
C ASP A 29 -4.99 -2.34 6.42
N GLN A 30 -5.39 -1.17 5.90
CA GLN A 30 -6.20 -1.07 4.68
C GLN A 30 -5.46 -1.63 3.45
N ILE A 31 -4.17 -1.35 3.32
CA ILE A 31 -3.33 -1.91 2.26
C ILE A 31 -3.24 -3.44 2.40
N ALA A 32 -3.08 -3.95 3.62
CA ALA A 32 -3.06 -5.37 3.88
C ALA A 32 -4.38 -6.05 3.51
N GLU A 33 -5.52 -5.42 3.82
CA GLU A 33 -6.85 -5.91 3.44
C GLU A 33 -7.01 -5.96 1.92
N ALA A 34 -6.62 -4.90 1.20
CA ALA A 34 -6.67 -4.89 -0.27
C ALA A 34 -5.85 -6.04 -0.90
N TYR A 35 -4.70 -6.39 -0.31
CA TYR A 35 -3.94 -7.57 -0.76
C TYR A 35 -4.62 -8.90 -0.37
N ARG A 36 -5.32 -8.97 0.77
CA ARG A 36 -6.11 -10.15 1.14
C ARG A 36 -7.29 -10.35 0.18
N ASP A 37 -7.98 -9.27 -0.20
CA ASP A 37 -9.05 -9.30 -1.20
C ASP A 37 -8.56 -9.82 -2.55
N LEU A 38 -7.45 -9.29 -3.05
CA LEU A 38 -6.82 -9.79 -4.28
C LEU A 38 -6.48 -11.29 -4.19
N LYS A 39 -6.06 -11.76 -3.00
CA LYS A 39 -5.70 -13.15 -2.77
C LYS A 39 -6.95 -14.04 -2.75
N GLY A 40 -8.02 -13.60 -2.09
CA GLY A 40 -9.33 -14.28 -2.12
C GLY A 40 -9.89 -14.37 -3.54
N GLN A 41 -9.61 -13.36 -4.36
CA GLN A 41 -9.93 -13.33 -5.78
C GLN A 41 -9.00 -14.18 -6.67
N LYS A 42 -7.99 -14.86 -6.09
CA LYS A 42 -7.00 -15.71 -6.77
C LYS A 42 -6.08 -14.95 -7.75
N TYR A 43 -5.76 -13.70 -7.47
CA TYR A 43 -4.72 -12.97 -8.20
C TYR A 43 -3.31 -13.26 -7.67
N ASP A 44 -2.29 -13.09 -8.53
CA ASP A 44 -0.87 -13.17 -8.13
C ASP A 44 -0.46 -11.94 -7.29
N ILE A 45 -0.40 -12.14 -5.98
CA ILE A 45 -0.02 -11.10 -5.01
C ILE A 45 1.43 -10.65 -5.15
N LYS A 46 2.35 -11.53 -5.59
CA LYS A 46 3.76 -11.15 -5.75
C LYS A 46 3.90 -10.12 -6.86
N LYS A 47 3.22 -10.35 -7.99
CA LYS A 47 3.18 -9.39 -9.11
C LYS A 47 2.44 -8.11 -8.75
N ALA A 48 1.35 -8.17 -7.99
CA ALA A 48 0.65 -6.98 -7.50
C ALA A 48 1.55 -6.11 -6.62
N LYS A 49 2.25 -6.70 -5.64
CA LYS A 49 3.23 -6.00 -4.80
C LYS A 49 4.38 -5.40 -5.61
N LEU A 50 4.83 -6.09 -6.66
CA LEU A 50 5.85 -5.56 -7.57
C LEU A 50 5.36 -4.33 -8.33
N ALA A 51 4.12 -4.34 -8.84
CA ALA A 51 3.52 -3.20 -9.54
C ALA A 51 3.43 -1.97 -8.63
N VAL A 52 2.96 -2.14 -7.40
CA VAL A 52 2.90 -1.06 -6.39
C VAL A 52 4.30 -0.55 -6.04
N SER A 53 5.27 -1.45 -5.83
CA SER A 53 6.66 -1.08 -5.55
C SER A 53 7.29 -0.26 -6.68
N ARG A 54 7.01 -0.61 -7.94
CA ARG A 54 7.46 0.15 -9.11
C ARG A 54 6.82 1.54 -9.18
N SER A 55 5.51 1.64 -8.92
CA SER A 55 4.83 2.93 -8.82
C SER A 55 5.49 3.84 -7.79
N ARG A 56 5.73 3.34 -6.58
CA ARG A 56 6.38 4.10 -5.50
C ARG A 56 7.79 4.57 -5.83
N LYS A 57 8.52 3.82 -6.66
CA LYS A 57 9.88 4.18 -7.10
C LYS A 57 9.90 5.10 -8.34
N GLY A 58 8.74 5.56 -8.81
CA GLY A 58 8.64 6.47 -9.95
C GLY A 58 8.90 5.82 -11.30
N HIS A 59 8.71 4.49 -11.42
CA HIS A 59 8.83 3.84 -12.73
C HIS A 59 7.72 4.31 -13.69
N PRO A 60 7.95 4.30 -15.02
CA PRO A 60 6.96 4.73 -16.00
C PRO A 60 5.65 3.93 -15.90
N GLU A 61 4.52 4.61 -16.08
CA GLU A 61 3.18 4.01 -16.02
C GLU A 61 3.05 2.79 -16.94
N ASN A 62 3.62 2.85 -18.15
CA ASN A 62 3.62 1.73 -19.09
C ASN A 62 4.24 0.46 -18.51
N SER A 63 5.31 0.59 -17.72
CA SER A 63 5.97 -0.57 -17.08
C SER A 63 5.12 -1.21 -15.98
N ILE A 64 4.24 -0.42 -15.34
CA ILE A 64 3.29 -0.86 -14.32
C ILE A 64 2.10 -1.52 -15.01
N ARG A 65 1.58 -0.91 -16.09
CA ARG A 65 0.47 -1.46 -16.90
C ARG A 65 0.80 -2.84 -17.48
N ILE A 66 2.04 -3.09 -17.91
CA ILE A 66 2.47 -4.42 -18.35
C ILE A 66 2.30 -5.46 -17.23
N LEU A 67 2.69 -5.15 -16.00
CA LEU A 67 2.52 -6.05 -14.86
C LEU A 67 1.05 -6.29 -14.55
N ILE A 68 0.21 -5.26 -14.60
CA ILE A 68 -1.24 -5.39 -14.42
C ILE A 68 -1.84 -6.33 -15.46
N ASN A 69 -1.49 -6.16 -16.73
CA ASN A 69 -1.96 -7.04 -17.81
C ASN A 69 -1.52 -8.50 -17.61
N GLN A 70 -0.29 -8.73 -17.14
CA GLN A 70 0.19 -10.07 -16.80
C GLN A 70 -0.64 -10.69 -15.67
N ILE A 71 -0.92 -9.94 -14.59
CA ILE A 71 -1.75 -10.40 -13.47
C ILE A 71 -3.15 -10.82 -13.94
N VAL A 72 -3.77 -10.02 -14.81
CA VAL A 72 -5.09 -10.32 -15.37
C VAL A 72 -5.05 -11.58 -16.24
N ASN A 73 -4.06 -11.68 -17.13
CA ASN A 73 -3.90 -12.82 -18.03
C ASN A 73 -3.64 -14.13 -17.27
N ASP A 74 -2.76 -14.11 -16.26
CA ASP A 74 -2.47 -15.28 -15.43
C ASP A 74 -3.72 -15.81 -14.73
N ARG A 75 -4.55 -14.91 -14.17
CA ARG A 75 -5.82 -15.27 -13.56
C ARG A 75 -6.80 -15.86 -14.57
N ALA A 76 -6.90 -15.25 -15.76
CA ALA A 76 -7.78 -15.75 -16.82
C ALA A 76 -7.38 -17.15 -17.29
N MET A 77 -6.08 -17.41 -17.46
CA MET A 77 -5.56 -18.72 -17.84
C MET A 77 -5.75 -19.75 -16.72
N SER A 78 -5.49 -19.38 -15.47
CA SER A 78 -5.74 -20.26 -14.32
C SER A 78 -7.20 -20.69 -14.22
N ARG A 79 -8.17 -19.80 -14.53
CA ARG A 79 -9.59 -20.14 -14.57
C ARG A 79 -9.99 -21.08 -15.70
N LYS A 80 -9.33 -20.98 -16.87
CA LYS A 80 -9.60 -21.85 -18.02
C LYS A 80 -9.08 -23.29 -17.85
N LEU A 81 -8.14 -23.50 -16.91
CA LEU A 81 -7.53 -24.80 -16.63
C LEU A 81 -8.24 -25.58 -15.53
N VAL A 82 -9.31 -25.05 -14.94
CA VAL A 82 -10.18 -25.78 -14.01
C VAL A 82 -11.35 -26.37 -14.82
N PRO A 83 -11.51 -27.71 -14.88
CA PRO A 83 -12.64 -28.36 -15.55
C PRO A 83 -14.00 -27.92 -15.01
#